data_AF-A0A3C0KCH1-F1
#
_entry.id   AF-A0A3C0KCH1-F1
#
_cell.length_a   1.000
_cell.length_b   1.000
_cell.length_c   1.000
_cell.angle_alpha   90.00
_cell.angle_beta   90.00
_cell.angle_gamma   90.00
#
_symmetry.space_group_name_H-M   'P 1'
#
loop_
_entity.id
_entity.type
_entity.pdbx_description
1 polymer ?
#
loop_
_entity_poly.entity_id
_entity_poly.type
_entity_poly.pdbx_seq_one_letter_code
_entity_poly.pdbx_strand_id
1 'polypeptide(L)'
;MDSLTQITLGAAVSVAVMGRRTAIWKAALWGGIAGTLPDLDALIDHGDPLLNMVRHRAESHSLLLLTLFSPLLARLVSHLHGQTALWRRWWLALWLALFTHPLLDTMTVYGTQLLQPFSDHPYAVGSVFIIDPAYT
;
A
#
# COMPACT_ATOMS: atom_id res chain seq x y z
N MET A 1 1.89 3.68 -9.41
CA MET A 1 2.62 4.96 -9.32
C MET A 1 4.08 4.63 -9.15
N ASP A 2 4.98 5.59 -9.22
CA ASP A 2 6.37 5.33 -8.87
C ASP A 2 6.54 5.05 -7.36
N SER A 3 7.61 4.32 -7.01
CA SER A 3 7.84 3.89 -5.63
C SER A 3 8.14 5.05 -4.67
N LEU A 4 8.69 6.18 -5.16
CA LEU A 4 8.96 7.32 -4.29
C LEU A 4 7.64 7.91 -3.79
N THR A 5 6.67 8.09 -4.70
CA THR A 5 5.31 8.52 -4.37
C THR A 5 4.62 7.61 -3.35
N GLN A 6 4.74 6.29 -3.51
CA GLN A 6 4.09 5.36 -2.60
C GLN A 6 4.75 5.32 -1.21
N ILE A 7 6.08 5.45 -1.15
CA ILE A 7 6.82 5.59 0.11
C ILE A 7 6.42 6.89 0.82
N THR A 8 6.38 8.02 0.10
CA THR A 8 6.08 9.33 0.69
C THR A 8 4.65 9.36 1.22
N LEU A 9 3.68 8.88 0.44
CA LEU A 9 2.28 8.81 0.86
C LEU A 9 2.11 7.88 2.07
N GLY A 10 2.63 6.65 2.01
CA GLY A 10 2.51 5.69 3.10
C GLY A 10 3.12 6.20 4.40
N ALA A 11 4.29 6.84 4.32
CA ALA A 11 4.96 7.48 5.46
C ALA A 11 4.12 8.64 6.02
N ALA A 12 3.63 9.55 5.16
CA ALA A 12 2.85 10.70 5.56
C ALA A 12 1.54 10.30 6.27
N VAL A 13 0.79 9.37 5.68
CA VAL A 13 -0.45 8.82 6.25
C VAL A 13 -0.18 8.20 7.62
N SER A 14 0.85 7.36 7.74
CA SER A 14 1.15 6.69 9.00
C SER A 14 1.61 7.66 10.09
N VAL A 15 2.41 8.66 9.74
CA VAL A 15 2.80 9.74 10.67
C VAL A 15 1.58 10.52 11.14
N ALA A 16 0.65 10.86 10.24
CA ALA A 16 -0.57 11.57 10.58
C ALA A 16 -1.46 10.79 11.55
N VAL A 17 -1.64 9.49 11.32
CA VAL A 17 -2.48 8.62 12.17
C VAL A 17 -1.84 8.36 13.54
N MET A 18 -0.53 8.11 13.56
CA MET A 18 0.18 7.80 14.81
C MET A 18 0.42 9.05 15.66
N GLY A 19 0.65 10.21 15.04
CA GLY A 19 0.94 11.47 15.70
C GLY A 19 2.06 11.32 16.76
N ARG A 20 1.83 11.85 17.96
CA ARG A 20 2.79 11.78 19.08
C ARG A 20 2.74 10.49 19.91
N ARG A 21 2.02 9.45 19.45
CA ARG A 21 1.90 8.18 20.20
C ARG A 21 3.09 7.25 20.02
N THR A 22 3.90 7.46 19.00
CA THR A 22 5.16 6.74 18.74
C THR A 22 6.20 7.74 18.22
N ALA A 23 7.45 7.28 18.08
CA ALA A 23 8.48 8.10 17.43
C ALA A 23 8.14 8.28 15.95
N ILE A 24 8.23 9.52 15.44
CA ILE A 24 7.87 9.88 14.06
C ILE A 24 8.57 8.98 13.04
N TRP A 25 9.87 8.73 13.23
CA TRP A 25 10.63 7.87 12.33
C TRP A 25 10.10 6.44 12.24
N LYS A 26 9.53 5.89 13.33
CA LYS A 26 8.92 4.56 13.31
C LYS A 26 7.66 4.56 12.46
N ALA A 27 6.81 5.57 12.65
CA ALA A 27 5.59 5.71 11.87
C ALA A 27 5.90 5.93 10.38
N ALA A 28 6.88 6.80 10.07
CA ALA A 28 7.33 7.06 8.71
C ALA A 28 7.92 5.80 8.05
N LEU A 29 8.81 5.09 8.75
CA LEU A 29 9.44 3.87 8.22
C LEU A 29 8.42 2.79 7.91
N TRP A 30 7.57 2.43 8.88
CA TRP A 30 6.58 1.36 8.68
C TRP A 30 5.48 1.75 7.73
N GLY A 31 5.11 3.03 7.68
CA GLY A 31 4.20 3.58 6.68
C GLY A 31 4.77 3.51 5.28
N GLY A 32 6.03 3.92 5.08
CA GLY A 32 6.70 3.83 3.79
C GLY A 32 6.86 2.38 3.32
N ILE A 33 7.26 1.47 4.21
CA ILE A 33 7.32 0.03 3.91
C ILE A 33 5.94 -0.48 3.48
N ALA A 34 4.89 -0.17 4.25
CA ALA A 34 3.53 -0.58 3.93
C ALA A 34 3.06 0.00 2.59
N GLY A 35 3.43 1.25 2.29
CA GLY A 35 3.20 1.87 0.99
C GLY A 35 3.91 1.15 -0.16
N THR A 36 5.03 0.48 0.04
CA THR A 36 5.70 -0.27 -1.05
C THR A 36 5.31 -1.74 -1.15
N LEU A 37 4.65 -2.29 -0.12
CA LEU A 37 4.39 -3.72 -0.05
C LEU A 37 3.58 -4.27 -1.23
N PRO A 38 2.52 -3.60 -1.74
CA PRO A 38 1.75 -4.13 -2.86
C PRO A 38 2.61 -4.33 -4.12
N ASP A 39 3.52 -3.41 -4.42
CA ASP A 39 4.36 -3.46 -5.64
C ASP A 39 5.50 -4.48 -5.58
N LEU A 40 5.78 -5.10 -4.43
CA LEU A 40 6.87 -6.09 -4.32
C LEU A 40 6.61 -7.36 -5.12
N ASP A 41 5.38 -7.58 -5.57
CA ASP A 41 5.04 -8.65 -6.50
C ASP A 41 5.65 -8.45 -7.91
N ALA A 42 6.15 -7.25 -8.25
CA ALA A 42 6.96 -7.02 -9.47
C ALA A 42 8.23 -7.88 -9.51
N LEU A 43 8.68 -8.39 -8.35
CA LEU A 43 9.83 -9.29 -8.25
C LEU A 43 9.48 -10.74 -8.66
N ILE A 44 8.20 -11.04 -8.85
CA ILE A 44 7.70 -12.35 -9.27
C ILE A 44 7.57 -12.34 -10.80
N ASP A 45 8.41 -13.14 -11.47
CA ASP A 45 8.30 -13.34 -12.91
C ASP A 45 7.31 -14.48 -13.21
N HIS A 46 6.29 -14.18 -14.00
CA HIS A 46 5.31 -15.14 -14.50
C HIS A 46 5.62 -15.63 -15.92
N GLY A 47 6.77 -15.27 -16.49
CA GLY A 47 7.30 -15.82 -17.74
C GLY A 47 6.73 -15.19 -19.01
N ASP A 48 5.83 -14.21 -18.89
CA ASP A 48 5.30 -13.43 -20.01
C ASP A 48 5.13 -11.96 -19.61
N PRO A 49 5.63 -10.99 -20.41
CA PRO A 49 5.56 -9.56 -20.05
C PRO A 49 4.14 -9.03 -19.86
N LEU A 50 3.17 -9.50 -20.65
CA LEU A 50 1.77 -9.07 -20.50
C LEU A 50 1.20 -9.64 -19.21
N LEU A 51 1.48 -10.92 -18.90
CA LEU A 51 1.04 -11.54 -17.66
C LEU A 51 1.66 -10.89 -16.43
N ASN A 52 2.94 -10.52 -16.50
CA ASN A 52 3.64 -9.78 -15.45
C ASN A 52 2.96 -8.43 -15.19
N MET A 53 2.63 -7.70 -16.25
CA MET A 53 1.93 -6.41 -16.12
C MET A 53 0.53 -6.57 -15.50
N VAL A 54 -0.24 -7.58 -15.92
CA VAL A 54 -1.61 -7.78 -15.44
C VAL A 54 -1.62 -8.26 -13.99
N ARG A 55 -0.74 -9.20 -13.62
CA ARG A 55 -0.70 -9.78 -12.27
C ARG A 55 -0.07 -8.86 -11.22
N HIS A 56 0.86 -8.00 -11.63
CA HIS A 56 1.45 -6.99 -10.75
C HIS A 56 0.41 -6.06 -10.10
N ARG A 57 -0.78 -5.92 -10.70
CA ARG A 57 -1.87 -5.09 -10.15
C ARG A 57 -3.15 -5.88 -9.87
N ALA A 58 -2.97 -7.18 -9.62
CA ALA A 58 -4.07 -8.09 -9.30
C ALA A 58 -4.12 -8.38 -7.80
N GLU A 59 -3.69 -9.55 -7.36
CA GLU A 59 -3.95 -10.05 -6.01
C GLU A 59 -3.28 -9.21 -4.92
N SER A 60 -2.07 -8.72 -5.17
CA SER A 60 -1.32 -7.83 -4.28
C SER A 60 -2.01 -6.49 -4.01
N HIS A 61 -2.84 -6.03 -4.95
CA HIS A 61 -3.56 -4.76 -4.93
C HIS A 61 -5.03 -4.92 -4.51
N SER A 62 -5.46 -6.15 -4.20
CA SER A 62 -6.82 -6.43 -3.72
C SER A 62 -7.09 -5.69 -2.40
N LEU A 63 -8.13 -4.86 -2.40
CA LEU A 63 -8.56 -4.14 -1.20
C LEU A 63 -8.95 -5.11 -0.08
N LEU A 64 -9.53 -6.26 -0.44
CA LEU A 64 -9.90 -7.28 0.54
C LEU A 64 -8.65 -7.93 1.15
N LEU A 65 -7.72 -8.41 0.33
CA LEU A 65 -6.53 -9.11 0.82
C LEU A 65 -5.64 -8.16 1.64
N LEU A 66 -5.46 -6.92 1.20
CA LEU A 66 -4.73 -5.90 1.95
C LEU A 66 -5.42 -5.57 3.28
N THR A 67 -6.76 -5.51 3.29
CA THR A 67 -7.52 -5.30 4.53
C THR A 67 -7.31 -6.45 5.52
N LEU A 68 -7.37 -7.70 5.05
CA LEU A 68 -7.15 -8.89 5.88
C LEU A 68 -5.69 -9.02 6.35
N PHE A 69 -4.73 -8.58 5.54
CA PHE A 69 -3.30 -8.60 5.87
C PHE A 69 -2.91 -7.52 6.89
N SER A 70 -3.52 -6.33 6.79
CA SER A 70 -3.20 -5.17 7.65
C SER A 70 -3.20 -5.43 9.17
N PRO A 71 -4.13 -6.19 9.80
CA PRO A 71 -4.06 -6.46 11.23
C PRO A 71 -2.87 -7.34 11.63
N LEU A 72 -2.43 -8.25 10.75
CA LEU A 72 -1.27 -9.11 10.98
C LEU A 72 0.01 -8.27 10.97
N LEU A 73 0.15 -7.39 9.98
CA LEU A 73 1.27 -6.46 9.90
C LEU A 73 1.30 -5.52 11.10
N ALA A 74 0.15 -4.95 11.48
CA ALA A 74 0.05 -4.11 12.66
C ALA A 74 0.37 -4.84 13.96
N ARG A 75 -0.02 -6.11 14.07
CA ARG A 75 0.33 -6.95 15.22
C ARG A 75 1.85 -7.15 15.30
N LEU A 76 2.50 -7.47 14.19
CA LEU A 76 3.95 -7.58 14.09
C LEU A 76 4.64 -6.29 14.53
N VAL A 77 4.30 -5.15 13.91
CA VAL A 77 4.92 -3.85 14.20
C VAL A 77 4.70 -3.43 15.65
N SER A 78 3.47 -3.58 16.16
CA SER A 78 3.16 -3.23 17.55
C SER A 78 3.94 -4.08 18.55
N HIS A 79 4.22 -5.36 18.24
CA HIS A 79 5.04 -6.23 19.07
C HIS A 79 6.52 -5.88 19.01
N LEU A 80 7.07 -5.68 17.80
CA LEU A 80 8.48 -5.36 17.60
C LEU A 80 8.91 -4.10 18.36
N HIS A 81 8.00 -3.14 18.55
CA HIS A 81 8.27 -1.90 19.28
C HIS A 81 7.79 -1.89 20.73
N GLY A 82 7.23 -2.99 21.25
CA GLY A 82 6.66 -3.04 22.61
C GLY A 82 5.42 -2.14 22.77
N GLN A 83 4.70 -1.86 21.68
CA GLN A 83 3.57 -0.93 21.58
C GLN A 83 2.23 -1.67 21.36
N THR A 84 2.07 -2.85 21.97
CA THR A 84 0.86 -3.67 21.83
C THR A 84 -0.42 -2.94 22.24
N ALA A 85 -0.35 -2.03 23.22
CA ALA A 85 -1.46 -1.16 23.60
C ALA A 85 -1.92 -0.19 22.48
N LEU A 86 -1.05 0.08 21.50
CA LEU A 86 -1.34 0.92 20.34
C LEU A 86 -1.74 0.11 19.11
N TRP A 87 -1.96 -1.21 19.23
CA TRP A 87 -2.25 -2.09 18.09
C TRP A 87 -3.36 -1.55 17.17
N ARG A 88 -4.48 -1.06 17.72
CA ARG A 88 -5.57 -0.50 16.91
C ARG A 88 -5.16 0.73 16.07
N ARG A 89 -4.26 1.56 16.60
CA ARG A 89 -3.74 2.74 15.89
C ARG A 89 -2.73 2.33 14.82
N TRP A 90 -1.84 1.39 15.14
CA TRP A 90 -0.96 0.77 14.15
C TRP A 90 -1.75 0.11 13.02
N TRP A 91 -2.83 -0.59 13.36
CA TRP A 91 -3.72 -1.18 12.38
C TRP A 91 -4.34 -0.13 11.48
N LEU A 92 -4.94 0.93 12.03
CA LEU A 92 -5.47 2.02 11.22
C LEU A 92 -4.40 2.67 10.33
N ALA A 93 -3.20 2.93 10.85
CA ALA A 93 -2.11 3.56 10.11
C ALA A 93 -1.66 2.72 8.92
N LEU A 94 -1.38 1.43 9.15
CA LEU A 94 -0.89 0.53 8.12
C LEU A 94 -2.00 0.09 7.17
N TRP A 95 -3.23 -0.05 7.66
CA TRP A 95 -4.40 -0.28 6.80
C TRP A 95 -4.59 0.88 5.83
N LEU A 96 -4.56 2.13 6.31
CA LEU A 96 -4.67 3.29 5.43
C LEU A 96 -3.52 3.34 4.42
N ALA A 97 -2.27 3.13 4.84
CA ALA A 97 -1.12 3.13 3.93
C ALA A 97 -1.25 2.07 2.82
N LEU A 98 -1.61 0.84 3.19
CA LEU A 98 -1.86 -0.26 2.24
C LEU A 98 -3.07 0.02 1.34
N PHE A 99 -4.14 0.58 1.88
CA PHE A 99 -5.39 0.83 1.16
C PHE A 99 -5.28 2.00 0.19
N THR A 100 -4.52 3.04 0.52
CA THR A 100 -4.33 4.20 -0.36
C THR A 100 -3.45 3.89 -1.56
N HIS A 101 -2.54 2.93 -1.46
CA HIS A 101 -1.66 2.53 -2.57
C HIS A 101 -2.42 2.13 -3.85
N PRO A 102 -3.27 1.08 -3.83
CA PRO A 102 -3.97 0.65 -5.04
C PRO A 102 -5.04 1.66 -5.49
N LEU A 103 -5.60 2.45 -4.55
CA LEU A 103 -6.49 3.55 -4.92
C LEU A 103 -5.75 4.61 -5.72
N LEU A 104 -4.53 4.95 -5.32
CA LEU A 104 -3.71 5.90 -6.05
C LEU A 104 -3.31 5.34 -7.41
N ASP A 105 -3.04 4.04 -7.51
CA ASP A 105 -2.76 3.39 -8.80
C ASP A 105 -3.94 3.45 -9.76
N THR A 106 -5.17 3.42 -9.27
CA THR A 106 -6.36 3.60 -10.12
C THR A 106 -6.40 4.97 -10.76
N MET A 107 -5.69 5.97 -10.25
CA MET A 107 -5.58 7.29 -10.88
C MET A 107 -4.71 7.27 -12.14
N THR A 108 -3.94 6.20 -12.36
CA THR A 108 -3.15 5.98 -13.58
C THR A 108 -3.93 5.20 -14.63
N VAL A 109 -3.41 5.14 -15.87
CA VAL A 109 -4.07 4.48 -17.02
C VAL A 109 -3.91 2.95 -17.05
N TYR A 110 -3.09 2.37 -16.19
CA TYR A 110 -2.63 0.97 -16.32
C TYR A 110 -3.60 -0.07 -15.77
N GLY A 111 -4.68 0.35 -15.10
CA GLY A 111 -5.67 -0.55 -14.51
C GLY A 111 -5.19 -1.22 -13.23
N THR A 112 -6.05 -1.28 -12.22
CA THR A 112 -5.79 -2.00 -10.97
C THR A 112 -7.01 -2.83 -10.59
N GLN A 113 -6.83 -4.11 -10.29
CA GLN A 113 -7.92 -5.04 -10.00
C GLN A 113 -8.25 -5.06 -8.50
N LEU A 114 -9.02 -4.07 -8.06
CA LEU A 114 -9.29 -3.83 -6.64
C LEU A 114 -10.11 -4.93 -5.94
N LEU A 115 -10.89 -5.70 -6.70
CA LEU A 115 -11.95 -6.58 -6.17
C LEU A 115 -11.61 -8.08 -6.26
N GLN A 116 -10.35 -8.43 -6.50
CA GLN A 116 -9.87 -9.81 -6.39
C GLN A 116 -10.21 -10.41 -5.00
N PRO A 117 -10.68 -11.67 -4.89
CA PRO A 117 -10.85 -12.70 -5.94
C PRO A 117 -12.24 -12.72 -6.61
N PHE A 118 -13.08 -11.71 -6.39
CA PHE A 118 -14.46 -11.72 -6.90
C PHE A 118 -14.58 -11.19 -8.32
N SER A 119 -13.67 -10.31 -8.73
CA SER A 119 -13.67 -9.71 -10.06
C SER A 119 -12.26 -9.30 -10.50
N ASP A 120 -11.94 -9.63 -11.74
CA ASP A 120 -10.70 -9.26 -12.41
C ASP A 120 -10.81 -7.90 -13.12
N HIS A 121 -11.86 -7.11 -12.84
CA HIS A 121 -12.12 -5.84 -13.54
C HIS A 121 -11.00 -4.82 -13.25
N PRO A 122 -10.28 -4.31 -14.28
CA PRO A 122 -9.22 -3.34 -14.10
C PRO A 122 -9.80 -1.93 -14.01
N TYR A 123 -9.72 -1.30 -12.83
CA TYR A 123 -10.16 0.07 -12.63
C TYR A 123 -9.05 1.06 -13.00
N ALA A 124 -9.36 2.04 -13.87
CA ALA A 124 -8.45 3.11 -14.27
C ALA A 124 -9.22 4.41 -14.53
N VAL A 125 -8.85 5.48 -13.83
CA VAL A 125 -9.34 6.85 -14.05
C VAL A 125 -8.45 7.57 -15.05
N GLY A 126 -7.13 7.34 -15.01
CA GLY A 126 -6.18 7.94 -15.96
C GLY A 126 -5.99 9.45 -15.82
N SER A 127 -6.17 10.00 -14.60
CA SER A 127 -6.04 11.43 -14.31
C SER A 127 -4.63 11.86 -13.88
N VAL A 128 -3.77 10.93 -13.45
CA VAL A 128 -2.42 11.22 -12.94
C VAL A 128 -1.38 10.35 -13.65
N PHE A 129 -0.19 10.92 -13.91
CA PHE A 129 0.94 10.19 -14.47
C PHE A 129 1.57 9.24 -13.44
N ILE A 130 2.31 8.22 -13.89
CA ILE A 130 3.02 7.30 -12.98
C ILE A 130 4.04 8.06 -12.12
N ILE A 131 4.78 8.98 -12.75
CA ILE A 131 5.78 9.85 -12.10
C ILE A 131 5.23 11.26 -12.20
N ASP A 132 4.85 11.86 -11.08
CA ASP A 132 4.31 13.21 -11.02
C ASP A 132 4.92 14.00 -9.87
N PRO A 133 5.96 14.82 -10.13
CA PRO A 133 6.62 15.63 -9.10
C PRO A 133 5.72 16.68 -8.43
N ALA A 134 4.57 17.02 -9.01
CA ALA A 134 3.61 17.92 -8.36
C ALA A 134 2.76 17.19 -7.31
N TYR A 135 2.63 15.86 -7.44
CA TYR A 135 1.93 15.00 -6.49
C TYR A 135 2.86 14.46 -5.39
N THR A 136 4.06 14.02 -5.76
CA THR A 136 5.06 13.37 -4.88
C THR A 136 5.57 14.27 -3.76
#